data_AF-A0A8T7LF80-F1
#
_entry.id   AF-A0A8T7LF80-F1
#
_cell.length_a   1.000
_cell.length_b   1.000
_cell.length_c   1.000
_cell.angle_alpha   90.00
_cell.angle_beta   90.00
_cell.angle_gamma   90.00
#
_symmetry.space_group_name_H-M   'P 1'
#
loop_
_entity.id
_entity.type
_entity.pdbx_description
1 polymer ?
#
loop_
_entity_poly.entity_id
_entity_poly.type
_entity_poly.pdbx_seq_one_letter_code
_entity_poly.pdbx_strand_id
1 'polypeptide(L)' 'MPPLIAMRAAISSDAARAFAQGFYEAIAARHEIRVAYAAGRDRMRLLGVGDDDVPVLVGG' A
#
# COMPACT_ATOMS: atom_id res chain seq x y z
N MET A 1 -9.77 -3.61 -16.97
CA MET A 1 -9.21 -2.33 -16.49
C MET A 1 -8.02 -2.68 -15.60
N PRO A 2 -6.84 -2.06 -15.75
CA PRO A 2 -5.73 -2.32 -14.83
C PRO A 2 -6.10 -1.88 -13.39
N PRO A 3 -5.61 -2.57 -12.36
CA PRO A 3 -5.86 -2.20 -10.97
C PRO A 3 -5.21 -0.85 -10.65
N LEU A 4 -5.94 0.02 -9.96
CA LEU A 4 -5.49 1.33 -9.50
C LEU A 4 -5.34 1.31 -7.98
N ILE A 5 -4.17 1.69 -7.47
CA ILE A 5 -3.97 1.95 -6.04
C ILE A 5 -3.94 3.47 -5.85
N ALA A 6 -4.91 4.00 -5.12
CA ALA A 6 -5.07 5.44 -4.88
C ALA A 6 -5.04 5.75 -3.38
N MET A 7 -4.77 7.00 -3.03
CA MET A 7 -4.86 7.48 -1.64
C MET A 7 -6.20 8.20 -1.44
N ARG A 8 -6.95 7.82 -0.39
CA ARG A 8 -8.25 8.43 -0.06
C ARG A 8 -8.11 9.82 0.56
N ALA A 9 -6.98 10.06 1.23
CA ALA A 9 -6.63 11.31 1.87
C ALA A 9 -5.16 11.63 1.59
N ALA A 10 -4.75 12.87 1.90
CA ALA A 10 -3.34 13.22 1.92
C ALA A 10 -2.64 12.43 3.05
N ILE A 11 -1.53 11.79 2.72
CA ILE A 11 -0.71 11.04 3.69
C ILE A 11 0.68 11.69 3.79
N SER A 12 1.38 11.42 4.89
CA SER A 12 2.77 11.87 5.03
C SER A 12 3.68 11.16 4.02
N SER A 13 4.80 11.80 3.68
CA SER A 13 5.83 11.20 2.82
C SER A 13 6.38 9.90 3.40
N ASP A 14 6.49 9.80 4.72
CA ASP A 14 6.98 8.58 5.39
C ASP A 14 5.97 7.44 5.28
N ALA A 15 4.67 7.73 5.42
CA ALA A 15 3.61 6.76 5.20
C ALA A 15 3.60 6.27 3.74
N ALA A 16 3.76 7.18 2.77
CA ALA A 16 3.83 6.84 1.35
C ALA A 16 5.04 5.95 1.02
N ARG A 17 6.21 6.27 1.60
CA ARG A 17 7.43 5.47 1.44
C ARG A 17 7.28 4.08 2.05
N ALA A 18 6.67 3.99 3.24
CA ALA A 18 6.42 2.72 3.90
C ALA A 18 5.52 1.81 3.09
N PHE A 19 4.43 2.37 2.54
CA PHE A 19 3.58 1.65 1.61
C PHE A 19 4.38 1.13 0.41
N ALA A 20 5.13 2.02 -0.25
CA ALA A 20 5.89 1.69 -1.45
C ALA A 20 6.94 0.60 -1.18
N GLN A 21 7.61 0.62 -0.02
CA GLN A 21 8.55 -0.43 0.38
C GLN A 21 7.87 -1.79 0.44
N GLY A 22 6.82 -1.93 1.26
CA GLY A 22 6.13 -3.22 1.40
C GLY A 22 5.49 -3.70 0.09
N PHE A 23 4.93 -2.78 -0.69
CA PHE A 23 4.33 -3.09 -2.00
C PHE A 23 5.37 -3.60 -3.00
N TYR A 24 6.45 -2.84 -3.23
CA TYR A 24 7.44 -3.19 -4.25
C TYR A 24 8.32 -4.37 -3.83
N GLU A 25 8.56 -4.59 -2.54
CA GLU A 25 9.20 -5.82 -2.04
C GLU A 25 8.37 -7.06 -2.41
N ALA A 26 7.06 -7.01 -2.21
CA ALA A 26 6.17 -8.11 -2.57
C ALA A 26 6.07 -8.34 -4.09
N ILE A 27 6.05 -7.26 -4.89
CA ILE A 27 6.12 -7.36 -6.36
C ILE A 27 7.45 -7.99 -6.80
N ALA A 28 8.57 -7.58 -6.21
CA ALA A 28 9.88 -8.16 -6.50
C ALA A 28 9.94 -9.66 -6.14
N ALA A 29 9.22 -10.07 -5.09
CA ALA A 29 9.02 -11.47 -4.70
C ALA A 29 7.99 -12.23 -5.58
N ARG A 30 7.49 -11.61 -6.66
CA ARG A 30 6.50 -12.17 -7.61
C ARG A 30 5.13 -12.45 -6.99
N HIS A 31 4.75 -11.72 -5.94
CA HIS A 31 3.40 -11.80 -5.41
C HIS A 31 2.39 -11.05 -6.29
N GLU A 32 1.15 -11.50 -6.25
CA GLU A 32 0.04 -10.82 -6.93
C GLU A 32 -0.28 -9.46 -6.29
N ILE A 33 -0.92 -8.58 -7.06
CA ILE A 33 -1.18 -7.19 -6.69
C ILE A 33 -1.97 -7.06 -5.38
N ARG A 34 -2.93 -7.96 -5.11
CA ARG A 34 -3.68 -7.95 -3.85
C ARG A 34 -2.79 -8.25 -2.63
N VAL A 35 -1.85 -9.18 -2.79
CA VAL A 35 -0.88 -9.53 -1.74
C VAL A 35 0.12 -8.40 -1.54
N ALA A 36 0.62 -7.81 -2.64
CA ALA A 36 1.52 -6.67 -2.56
C ALA A 36 0.85 -5.44 -1.91
N TYR A 37 -0.41 -5.19 -2.22
CA TYR A 37 -1.21 -4.15 -1.57
C TYR A 37 -1.32 -4.38 -0.05
N ALA A 38 -1.58 -5.61 0.38
CA ALA A 38 -1.62 -5.96 1.81
C ALA A 38 -0.26 -5.76 2.49
N ALA A 39 0.84 -6.17 1.85
CA ALA A 39 2.18 -5.97 2.38
C ALA A 39 2.52 -4.48 2.57
N GLY A 40 2.15 -3.62 1.61
CA GLY A 40 2.29 -2.16 1.75
C GLY A 40 1.48 -1.60 2.92
N ARG A 41 0.23 -2.05 3.09
CA ARG A 41 -0.64 -1.69 4.23
C ARG A 41 -0.02 -2.08 5.57
N ASP A 42 0.54 -3.29 5.67
CA ASP A 42 1.15 -3.77 6.91
C ASP A 42 2.39 -2.96 7.27
N ARG A 43 3.18 -2.54 6.27
CA ARG A 43 4.33 -1.67 6.52
C ARG A 43 3.93 -0.29 7.04
N MET A 44 2.83 0.28 6.56
CA MET A 44 2.27 1.52 7.11
C MET A 44 1.80 1.36 8.56
N ARG A 45 1.15 0.23 8.89
CA ARG A 45 0.71 -0.07 10.27
C ARG A 45 1.87 -0.18 11.24
N LEU A 46 2.99 -0.76 10.81
CA LEU A 46 4.21 -0.85 11.63
C LEU A 46 4.80 0.53 11.97
N LEU A 47 4.48 1.57 11.19
CA LEU A 47 4.84 2.97 11.48
C LEU A 47 3.77 3.72 12.29
N GLY A 48 2.70 3.04 12.71
CA GLY A 48 1.60 3.66 13.45
C GLY A 48 0.65 4.49 12.58
N VAL A 49 0.69 4.33 11.26
CA VAL A 49 -0.29 4.96 10.36
C VAL A 49 -1.61 4.19 10.43
N GLY A 50 -2.66 4.86 10.89
CA GLY A 50 -3.98 4.28 11.14
C GLY A 50 -4.73 3.84 9.88
N ASP A 51 -5.75 2.99 10.07
CA ASP A 51 -6.52 2.36 9.00
C ASP A 51 -7.51 3.30 8.29
N ASP A 52 -7.72 4.51 8.82
CA ASP A 52 -8.67 5.50 8.29
C ASP A 52 -8.06 6.39 7.18
N ASP A 53 -6.73 6.39 7.02
CA ASP A 53 -5.97 7.28 6.11
C ASP A 53 -5.01 6.54 5.16
N VAL A 54 -5.50 5.49 4.48
CA VAL A 54 -4.61 4.49 3.83
C VAL A 54 -5.09 4.04 2.45
N PRO A 55 -4.15 3.53 1.60
CA PRO A 55 -4.39 3.23 0.19
C PRO A 55 -5.66 2.42 -0.06
N VAL A 56 -6.28 2.66 -1.21
CA VAL A 56 -7.48 1.96 -1.70
C VAL A 56 -7.14 1.29 -3.02
N LEU A 57 -7.40 -0.01 -3.11
CA LEU A 57 -7.32 -0.75 -4.36
C LEU A 57 -8.67 -0.65 -5.09
N VAL A 58 -8.68 0.03 -6.24
CA VAL A 58 -9.85 0.22 -7.10
C VAL A 58 -9.70 -0.67 -8.34
N GLY A 59 -10.70 -1.51 -8.56
CA GLY A 59 -10.75 -2.44 -9.69
C GLY A 59 -9.92 -3.70 -9.44
N GLY A 60 -10.62 -4.79 -9.14
CA GLY A 60 -10.06 -6.11 -8.97
C GLY A 60 -11.16 -7.15 -8.90
#